data_AF-A0A4U2YQP3-F1
#
_entry.id   AF-A0A4U2YQP3-F1
#
_cell.length_a   1.000
_cell.length_b   1.000
_cell.length_c   1.000
_cell.angle_alpha   90.00
_cell.angle_beta   90.00
_cell.angle_gamma   90.00
#
_symmetry.space_group_name_H-M   'P 1'
#
loop_
_entity.id
_entity.type
_entity.pdbx_description
1 polymer ?
#
loop_
_entity_poly.entity_id
_entity_poly.type
_entity_poly.pdbx_seq_one_letter_code
_entity_poly.pdbx_strand_id
1 'polypeptide(L)'
;MAALSPTHAAEASSARASKPLTASVAAAVAGERVTFTAKRPTAKKFRTLKAKQQRKATIVLQRRDGTAWRAVGRTKLGAKKKVSFTSAVPTKAKGSVRYRVRAVVGKKTYAAGSLNLRVVTQQLPARPGSVDADVATTYAGTLTPVRAGRQVTVERHVDGAWTTVATTSAKKADVALAVAAARYPAWYRVRAAAFNGIPTVVTAPVRTGLSRTPLEIAHRAGAALGPEQTLGAMEAALTAGATAMEIDVQLTKDGVPVIVHDQTFERTTNVATVFPGRQGEPVGAFTWAEVQQLDAGSWAGAQWVGEGIPSLDEWLTAMDGRAHLVLEVKFHPLNTGTPEEVEAMRALLDRELADGKLGALKAAGKLTVSSFNHAFLKPFAQAHTDVPVGALTVFPPSATQLAEWATWAEQIHGQYLLTTWDITAAARAAGLTTSVWTLATASDYRTALASGAEGLITDKPGLLADVLNPPAPTS
;
A
#
# COMPACT_ATOMS: atom_id res chain seq x y z
N MET A 1 17.67 -19.43 25.93
CA MET A 1 18.75 -19.27 26.91
C MET A 1 19.99 -18.75 26.21
N ALA A 2 20.34 -17.48 26.42
CA ALA A 2 21.69 -16.93 26.28
C ALA A 2 21.65 -15.55 26.94
N ALA A 3 22.14 -15.48 28.17
CA ALA A 3 22.17 -14.28 28.99
C ALA A 3 23.31 -13.36 28.53
N LEU A 4 22.99 -12.09 28.27
CA LEU A 4 23.99 -11.03 28.16
C LEU A 4 23.78 -10.06 29.31
N SER A 5 24.71 -10.14 30.27
CA SER A 5 24.81 -9.30 31.46
C SER A 5 24.98 -7.81 31.10
N PRO A 6 24.32 -6.88 31.80
CA PRO A 6 24.68 -5.47 31.77
C PRO A 6 25.71 -5.20 32.88
N THR A 7 26.96 -4.95 32.50
CA THR A 7 27.95 -4.32 33.38
C THR A 7 27.58 -2.86 33.57
N HIS A 8 26.78 -2.60 34.60
CA HIS A 8 26.62 -1.26 35.18
C HIS A 8 27.92 -0.87 35.89
N ALA A 9 28.84 -0.22 35.17
CA ALA A 9 29.86 0.60 35.80
C ALA A 9 29.19 1.87 36.33
N ALA A 10 28.89 1.86 37.63
CA ALA A 10 28.50 3.04 38.38
C ALA A 10 29.70 4.00 38.45
N GLU A 11 29.77 4.97 37.54
CA GLU A 11 30.68 6.11 37.71
C GLU A 11 30.14 7.03 38.81
N ALA A 12 30.92 7.11 39.87
CA ALA A 12 30.71 7.96 41.03
C ALA A 12 30.43 9.42 40.64
N SER A 13 29.29 9.90 41.13
CA SER A 13 28.87 11.30 41.13
C SER A 13 29.90 12.18 41.86
N SER A 14 30.84 12.78 41.11
CA SER A 14 31.49 14.02 41.54
C SER A 14 30.51 15.19 41.33
N ALA A 15 30.19 15.90 42.41
CA ALA A 15 29.27 17.04 42.40
C ALA A 15 29.84 18.20 41.57
N ARG A 16 29.61 18.16 40.24
CA ARG A 16 30.00 19.22 39.30
C ARG A 16 29.28 20.51 39.70
N ALA A 17 30.03 21.52 40.15
CA ALA A 17 29.48 22.85 40.46
C ALA A 17 28.59 23.32 39.31
N SER A 18 27.28 23.42 39.54
CA SER A 18 26.32 23.62 38.46
C SER A 18 26.53 25.01 37.83
N LYS A 19 26.76 25.04 36.50
CA LYS A 19 27.17 26.21 35.72
C LYS A 19 26.32 27.46 36.00
N PRO A 20 26.91 28.67 36.01
CA PRO A 20 26.20 29.91 36.35
C PRO A 20 25.16 30.36 35.29
N LEU A 21 25.33 29.92 34.04
CA LEU A 21 24.38 30.07 32.94
C LEU A 21 24.23 28.71 32.25
N THR A 22 22.99 28.28 32.05
CA THR A 22 22.65 27.06 31.31
C THR A 22 21.61 27.35 30.25
N ALA A 23 21.55 26.52 29.20
CA ALA A 23 20.46 26.48 28.23
C ALA A 23 19.64 25.21 28.43
N SER A 24 18.38 25.22 27.98
CA SER A 24 17.48 24.06 28.00
C SER A 24 17.89 22.95 27.05
N VAL A 25 18.81 23.23 26.12
CA VAL A 25 19.35 22.28 25.13
C VAL A 25 20.88 22.37 25.07
N ALA A 26 21.54 21.26 24.73
CA ALA A 26 23.00 21.20 24.57
C ALA A 26 23.47 21.84 23.25
N ALA A 27 22.66 21.76 22.20
CA ALA A 27 22.86 22.39 20.91
C ALA A 27 21.50 22.85 20.36
N ALA A 28 21.47 23.90 19.54
CA ALA A 28 20.26 24.50 18.99
C ALA A 28 20.27 24.52 17.46
N VAL A 29 19.09 24.59 16.84
CA VAL A 29 18.94 24.88 15.41
C VAL A 29 18.87 26.40 15.22
N ALA A 30 19.34 26.91 14.08
CA ALA A 30 19.18 28.32 13.75
C ALA A 30 17.68 28.71 13.75
N GLY A 31 17.32 29.84 14.37
CA GLY A 31 15.93 30.25 14.57
C GLY A 31 15.25 29.68 15.83
N GLU A 32 15.80 28.62 16.44
CA GLU A 32 15.19 27.96 17.61
C GLU A 32 15.11 28.90 18.81
N ARG A 33 13.96 28.92 19.48
CA ARG A 33 13.75 29.60 20.76
C ARG A 33 14.25 28.72 21.89
N VAL A 34 15.31 29.18 22.55
CA VAL A 34 15.97 28.45 23.65
C VAL A 34 15.73 29.17 24.96
N THR A 35 15.44 28.39 26.01
CA THR A 35 15.31 28.89 27.37
C THR A 35 16.68 28.86 28.06
N PHE A 36 17.16 30.02 28.49
CA PHE A 36 18.40 30.20 29.24
C PHE A 36 18.08 30.44 30.71
N THR A 37 18.72 29.70 31.61
CA THR A 37 18.58 29.89 33.06
C THR A 37 19.87 30.46 33.62
N ALA A 38 19.77 31.64 34.24
CA ALA A 38 20.87 32.31 34.89
C ALA A 38 20.71 32.25 36.40
N LYS A 39 21.75 31.82 37.10
CA LYS A 39 21.79 31.88 38.57
C LYS A 39 22.10 33.29 39.04
N ARG A 40 21.83 33.53 40.33
CA ARG A 40 22.34 34.72 41.02
C ARG A 40 23.86 34.85 40.81
N PRO A 41 24.38 36.03 40.47
CA PRO A 41 25.80 36.22 40.25
C PRO A 41 26.63 35.82 41.48
N THR A 42 27.72 35.09 41.24
CA THR A 42 28.64 34.63 42.29
C THR A 42 29.89 35.50 42.40
N ALA A 43 30.08 36.47 41.50
CA ALA A 43 31.21 37.38 41.50
C ALA A 43 31.37 38.04 42.88
N LYS A 44 32.59 38.04 43.43
CA LYS A 44 32.91 38.59 44.77
C LYS A 44 32.34 39.99 44.96
N LYS A 45 32.54 40.87 43.97
CA LYS A 45 32.04 42.27 43.96
C LYS A 45 30.51 42.39 43.99
N PHE A 46 29.77 41.37 43.55
CA PHE A 46 28.31 41.34 43.64
C PHE A 46 27.86 40.79 45.01
N ARG A 47 28.53 39.76 45.53
CA ARG A 47 28.23 39.16 46.83
C ARG A 47 28.42 40.12 48.00
N THR A 48 29.35 41.07 47.88
CA THR A 48 29.60 42.11 48.89
C THR A 48 28.54 43.22 48.92
N LEU A 49 27.61 43.25 47.95
CA LEU A 49 26.48 44.20 47.99
C LEU A 49 25.49 43.83 49.09
N LYS A 50 24.85 44.84 49.71
CA LYS A 50 23.77 44.60 50.68
C LYS A 50 22.63 43.84 50.02
N ALA A 51 21.92 42.98 50.77
CA ALA A 51 20.81 42.18 50.25
C ALA A 51 19.74 43.02 49.52
N LYS A 52 19.41 44.22 50.04
CA LYS A 52 18.48 45.17 49.39
C LYS A 52 18.98 45.66 48.03
N GLN A 53 20.30 45.82 47.85
CA GLN A 53 20.91 46.21 46.57
C GLN A 53 20.96 45.05 45.59
N GLN A 54 21.27 43.83 46.06
CA GLN A 54 21.22 42.63 45.22
C GLN A 54 19.81 42.36 44.67
N ARG A 55 18.76 42.57 45.50
CA ARG A 55 17.36 42.41 45.08
C ARG A 55 16.93 43.39 43.98
N LYS A 56 17.57 44.56 43.91
CA LYS A 56 17.35 45.57 42.85
C LYS A 56 18.08 45.24 41.54
N ALA A 57 18.89 44.18 41.49
CA ALA A 57 19.62 43.81 40.30
C ALA A 57 18.69 43.45 39.14
N THR A 58 18.96 44.03 37.97
CA THR A 58 18.39 43.56 36.71
C THR A 58 19.38 42.61 36.06
N ILE A 59 18.96 41.39 35.80
CA ILE A 59 19.73 40.40 35.07
C ILE A 59 19.47 40.59 33.59
N VAL A 60 20.55 40.74 32.82
CA VAL A 60 20.53 41.00 31.38
C VAL A 60 21.22 39.84 30.66
N LEU A 61 20.46 39.09 29.87
CA LEU A 61 21.01 38.12 28.92
C LEU A 61 21.47 38.88 27.67
N GLN A 62 22.71 38.65 27.26
CA GLN A 62 23.30 39.22 26.06
C GLN A 62 23.77 38.11 25.11
N ARG A 63 23.57 38.32 23.82
CA ARG A 63 24.06 37.46 22.73
C ARG A 63 25.18 38.18 21.98
N ARG A 64 26.17 37.44 21.50
CA ARG A 64 27.25 37.96 20.65
C ARG A 64 26.79 37.98 19.19
N ASP A 65 26.73 39.17 18.61
CA ASP A 65 26.42 39.40 17.19
C ASP A 65 27.67 40.06 16.56
N GLY A 66 28.47 39.27 15.83
CA GLY A 66 29.80 39.70 15.36
C GLY A 66 30.73 40.10 16.51
N THR A 67 31.17 41.35 16.52
CA THR A 67 32.03 41.93 17.57
C THR A 67 31.24 42.63 18.69
N ALA A 68 29.92 42.73 18.59
CA ALA A 68 29.06 43.43 19.54
C ALA A 68 28.30 42.48 20.49
N TRP A 69 28.00 42.94 21.70
CA TRP A 69 27.10 42.23 22.63
C TRP A 69 25.74 42.93 22.64
N ARG A 70 24.70 42.24 22.16
CA ARG A 70 23.32 42.76 22.12
C ARG A 70 22.51 42.18 23.28
N ALA A 71 21.74 43.02 23.97
CA ALA A 71 20.80 42.54 24.99
C ALA A 71 19.62 41.82 24.32
N VAL A 72 19.33 40.59 24.75
CA VAL A 72 18.26 39.74 24.22
C VAL A 72 17.24 39.32 25.28
N GLY A 73 17.43 39.74 26.53
CA GLY A 73 16.47 39.55 27.62
C GLY A 73 16.87 40.36 28.85
N ARG A 74 15.89 40.85 29.61
CA ARG A 74 16.07 41.61 30.86
C ARG A 74 15.01 41.22 31.86
N THR A 75 15.40 40.97 33.10
CA THR A 75 14.45 40.70 34.19
C THR A 75 15.02 41.08 35.54
N LYS A 76 14.17 41.53 36.47
CA LYS A 76 14.58 41.80 37.86
C LYS A 76 14.89 40.48 38.57
N LEU A 77 15.99 40.44 39.32
CA LEU A 77 16.37 39.29 40.14
C LEU A 77 15.41 39.12 41.33
N GLY A 78 15.08 40.22 42.01
CA GLY A 78 14.25 40.19 43.22
C GLY A 78 14.82 39.26 44.29
N ALA A 79 13.95 38.51 44.97
CA ALA A 79 14.35 37.49 45.94
C ALA A 79 14.81 36.16 45.28
N LYS A 80 14.65 36.01 43.96
CA LYS A 80 14.86 34.73 43.26
C LYS A 80 16.33 34.30 43.31
N LYS A 81 16.55 32.99 43.33
CA LYS A 81 17.90 32.37 43.24
C LYS A 81 18.37 32.19 41.79
N LYS A 82 17.43 32.16 40.85
CA LYS A 82 17.64 32.02 39.40
C LYS A 82 16.56 32.78 38.63
N VAL A 83 16.86 33.14 37.39
CA VAL A 83 15.91 33.74 36.44
C VAL A 83 16.08 33.09 35.07
N SER A 84 15.00 33.03 34.29
CA SER A 84 15.00 32.41 32.96
C SER A 84 14.64 33.41 31.87
N PHE A 85 15.17 33.19 30.67
CA PHE A 85 14.93 33.99 29.48
C PHE A 85 14.66 33.07 28.30
N THR A 86 13.76 33.44 27.40
CA THR A 86 13.61 32.75 26.11
C THR A 86 14.13 33.65 25.01
N SER A 87 15.06 33.15 24.19
CA SER A 87 15.65 33.92 23.09
C SER A 87 15.83 33.04 21.87
N ALA A 88 15.53 33.60 20.69
CA ALA A 88 15.78 32.93 19.42
C ALA A 88 17.27 32.94 19.08
N VAL A 89 17.78 31.78 18.66
CA VAL A 89 19.07 31.67 17.99
C VAL A 89 18.97 32.39 16.64
N PRO A 90 19.98 33.18 16.21
CA PRO A 90 19.92 33.84 14.90
C PRO A 90 19.69 32.84 13.77
N THR A 91 18.84 33.20 12.80
CA THR A 91 18.49 32.35 11.65
C THR A 91 19.67 32.07 10.72
N LYS A 92 20.68 32.94 10.70
CA LYS A 92 21.91 32.78 9.90
C LYS A 92 23.10 32.21 10.70
N ALA A 93 22.90 31.80 11.96
CA ALA A 93 24.00 31.32 12.79
C ALA A 93 24.57 29.99 12.29
N LYS A 94 25.89 29.85 12.32
CA LYS A 94 26.64 28.62 12.03
C LYS A 94 27.65 28.34 13.15
N GLY A 95 27.92 27.07 13.45
CA GLY A 95 28.93 26.68 14.45
C GLY A 95 28.47 26.89 15.90
N SER A 96 28.66 28.09 16.46
CA SER A 96 28.21 28.39 17.83
C SER A 96 27.86 29.86 18.04
N VAL A 97 26.95 30.11 18.99
CA VAL A 97 26.53 31.45 19.40
C VAL A 97 26.89 31.66 20.86
N ARG A 98 27.59 32.76 21.15
CA ARG A 98 28.02 33.08 22.51
C ARG A 98 26.96 33.90 23.24
N TYR A 99 26.62 33.45 24.44
CA TYR A 99 25.73 34.14 25.36
C TYR A 99 26.49 34.50 26.64
N ARG A 100 26.12 35.62 27.25
CA ARG A 100 26.58 36.00 28.59
C ARG A 100 25.46 36.64 29.37
N VAL A 101 25.56 36.56 30.68
CA VAL A 101 24.66 37.24 31.59
C VAL A 101 25.42 38.25 32.42
N ARG A 102 24.83 39.43 32.55
CA ARG A 102 25.29 40.51 33.42
C ARG A 102 24.22 40.86 34.43
N ALA A 103 24.62 41.21 35.64
CA ALA A 103 23.73 41.84 36.62
C ALA A 103 24.02 43.34 36.67
N VAL A 104 22.97 44.15 36.57
CA VAL A 104 23.06 45.61 36.59
C VAL A 104 22.39 46.13 37.85
N VAL A 105 23.13 46.89 38.65
CA VAL A 105 22.65 47.56 39.87
C VAL A 105 23.02 49.04 39.77
N GLY A 106 22.04 49.90 39.50
CA GLY A 106 22.32 51.29 39.15
C GLY A 106 23.20 51.38 37.89
N LYS A 107 24.31 52.12 37.96
CA LYS A 107 25.30 52.25 36.87
C LYS A 107 26.34 51.11 36.82
N LYS A 108 26.36 50.22 37.82
CA LYS A 108 27.38 49.16 37.93
C LYS A 108 26.92 47.87 37.27
N THR A 109 27.83 47.23 36.53
CA THR A 109 27.59 45.96 35.84
C THR A 109 28.52 44.86 36.36
N TYR A 110 27.96 43.70 36.66
CA TYR A 110 28.67 42.55 37.25
C TYR A 110 28.57 41.34 36.31
N ALA A 111 29.67 40.59 36.15
CA ALA A 111 29.65 39.31 35.44
C ALA A 111 28.83 38.29 36.23
N ALA A 112 27.94 37.57 35.53
CA ALA A 112 27.14 36.51 36.15
C ALA A 112 27.49 35.14 35.57
N GLY A 113 27.72 35.03 34.25
CA GLY A 113 28.11 33.78 33.59
C GLY A 113 28.14 33.91 32.07
N SER A 114 28.65 32.89 31.39
CA SER A 114 28.66 32.80 29.92
C SER A 114 28.45 31.37 29.46
N LEU A 115 27.97 31.22 28.22
CA LEU A 115 27.68 29.95 27.57
C LEU A 115 27.93 30.07 26.07
N ASN A 116 28.68 29.13 25.49
CA ASN A 116 28.74 28.96 24.04
C ASN A 116 27.73 27.88 23.65
N LEU A 117 26.67 28.26 22.94
CA LEU A 117 25.64 27.33 22.47
C LEU A 117 26.00 26.86 21.07
N ARG A 118 26.22 25.55 20.88
CA ARG A 118 26.45 24.96 19.56
C ARG A 118 25.21 25.13 18.70
N VAL A 119 25.40 25.49 17.42
CA VAL A 119 24.35 25.53 16.40
C VAL A 119 24.58 24.36 15.46
N VAL A 120 23.54 23.55 15.26
CA VAL A 120 23.58 22.36 14.40
C VAL A 120 22.60 22.52 13.24
N THR A 121 22.97 21.96 12.10
CA THR A 121 22.08 21.83 10.94
C THR A 121 21.03 20.77 11.24
N GLN A 122 19.80 21.01 10.83
CA GLN A 122 18.76 19.99 10.88
C GLN A 122 19.01 18.97 9.76
N GLN A 123 19.15 17.70 10.11
CA GLN A 123 19.25 16.60 9.18
C GLN A 123 18.04 15.69 9.35
N LEU A 124 17.47 15.29 8.21
CA LEU A 124 16.54 14.17 8.11
C LEU A 124 17.34 12.92 7.71
N PRO A 125 16.87 11.71 8.05
CA PRO A 125 17.55 10.49 7.63
C PRO A 125 17.55 10.42 6.10
N ALA A 126 18.68 10.02 5.53
CA ALA A 126 18.77 9.70 4.11
C ALA A 126 18.10 8.34 3.87
N ARG A 127 16.83 8.39 3.50
CA ARG A 127 15.94 7.27 3.18
C ARG A 127 15.53 6.40 4.39
N PRO A 128 14.27 5.95 4.48
CA PRO A 128 13.89 4.85 5.35
C PRO A 128 14.63 3.57 4.91
N GLY A 129 15.08 2.78 5.89
CA GLY A 129 15.95 1.61 5.67
C GLY A 129 15.29 0.42 4.98
N SER A 130 13.96 0.28 5.02
CA SER A 130 13.19 -0.69 4.23
C SER A 130 11.70 -0.36 4.27
N VAL A 131 11.00 -0.56 3.16
CA VAL A 131 9.52 -0.65 3.13
C VAL A 131 9.10 -1.76 2.18
N ASP A 132 8.87 -2.95 2.74
CA ASP A 132 8.24 -4.07 2.04
C ASP A 132 6.73 -3.97 2.24
N ALA A 133 5.95 -3.87 1.17
CA ALA A 133 4.50 -3.71 1.28
C ALA A 133 3.78 -4.95 1.85
N ASP A 134 4.41 -6.12 1.85
CA ASP A 134 3.75 -7.41 2.11
C ASP A 134 3.82 -7.88 3.57
N VAL A 135 4.67 -7.24 4.37
CA VAL A 135 4.82 -7.45 5.81
C VAL A 135 4.66 -6.09 6.47
N ALA A 136 3.95 -5.99 7.58
CA ALA A 136 3.78 -4.73 8.33
C ALA A 136 5.13 -4.01 8.52
N THR A 137 5.45 -3.07 7.63
CA THR A 137 6.77 -2.44 7.65
C THR A 137 6.85 -1.46 8.81
N THR A 138 7.99 -1.43 9.49
CA THR A 138 8.30 -0.33 10.41
C THR A 138 9.05 0.79 9.68
N TYR A 139 8.47 1.99 9.58
CA TYR A 139 9.20 3.17 9.11
C TYR A 139 10.10 3.72 10.25
N ALA A 140 11.41 3.47 10.17
CA ALA A 140 12.37 4.08 11.11
C ALA A 140 12.99 5.34 10.50
N GLY A 141 13.10 6.42 11.29
CA GLY A 141 13.71 7.65 10.80
C GLY A 141 14.30 8.54 11.90
N THR A 142 15.63 8.72 11.90
CA THR A 142 16.34 9.58 12.85
C THR A 142 16.31 11.05 12.43
N LEU A 143 15.55 11.89 13.15
CA LEU A 143 15.58 13.36 12.99
C LEU A 143 16.71 13.95 13.85
N THR A 144 17.68 14.69 13.30
CA THR A 144 18.73 15.29 14.14
C THR A 144 18.77 16.82 14.00
N PRO A 145 18.69 17.60 15.11
CA PRO A 145 18.47 17.15 16.47
C PRO A 145 16.97 16.93 16.78
N VAL A 146 16.63 15.81 17.42
CA VAL A 146 15.28 15.60 17.95
C VAL A 146 15.00 16.58 19.11
N ARG A 147 13.80 17.16 19.14
CA ARG A 147 13.31 17.94 20.29
C ARG A 147 12.14 17.23 20.93
N ALA A 148 12.25 16.98 22.24
CA ALA A 148 11.17 16.38 23.01
C ALA A 148 9.86 17.15 22.78
N GLY A 149 8.81 16.44 22.40
CA GLY A 149 7.47 17.01 22.17
C GLY A 149 7.24 17.63 20.77
N ARG A 150 8.22 17.58 19.85
CA ARG A 150 7.96 17.95 18.45
C ARG A 150 7.11 16.87 17.77
N GLN A 151 5.99 17.26 17.18
CA GLN A 151 5.13 16.33 16.45
C GLN A 151 5.81 15.89 15.14
N VAL A 152 5.78 14.58 14.90
CA VAL A 152 6.27 13.94 13.68
C VAL A 152 5.15 13.08 13.12
N THR A 153 4.87 13.22 11.83
CA THR A 153 3.87 12.45 11.11
C THR A 153 4.49 11.66 9.97
N VAL A 154 3.92 10.49 9.70
CA VAL A 154 4.11 9.79 8.42
C VAL A 154 2.89 10.11 7.57
N GLU A 155 3.13 10.60 6.36
CA GLU A 155 2.11 10.91 5.39
C GLU A 155 2.21 9.91 4.22
N ARG A 156 1.07 9.43 3.73
CA ARG A 156 0.93 8.58 2.54
C ARG A 156 0.26 9.37 1.43
N HIS A 157 0.78 9.29 0.21
CA HIS A 157 0.17 9.91 -0.96
C HIS A 157 -0.70 8.90 -1.71
N VAL A 158 -1.98 9.19 -1.81
CA VAL A 158 -2.97 8.42 -2.58
C VAL A 158 -3.85 9.41 -3.32
N ASP A 159 -4.15 9.14 -4.60
CA ASP A 159 -5.04 9.96 -5.44
C ASP A 159 -4.72 11.47 -5.45
N GLY A 160 -3.43 11.81 -5.52
CA GLY A 160 -3.00 13.21 -5.59
C GLY A 160 -2.95 13.95 -4.25
N ALA A 161 -3.22 13.28 -3.13
CA ALA A 161 -3.26 13.90 -1.80
C ALA A 161 -2.39 13.18 -0.77
N TRP A 162 -1.70 13.97 0.06
CA TRP A 162 -0.98 13.49 1.24
C TRP A 162 -1.92 13.37 2.44
N THR A 163 -2.00 12.19 3.04
CA THR A 163 -2.82 11.89 4.22
C THR A 163 -1.95 11.41 5.38
N THR A 164 -2.19 11.93 6.60
CA THR A 164 -1.46 11.46 7.79
C THR A 164 -1.92 10.05 8.15
N VAL A 165 -0.99 9.09 8.14
CA VAL A 165 -1.26 7.68 8.49
C VAL A 165 -0.70 7.28 9.86
N ALA A 166 0.23 8.06 10.39
CA ALA A 166 0.72 7.89 11.76
C ALA A 166 1.20 9.23 12.33
N THR A 167 1.06 9.39 13.65
CA THR A 167 1.54 10.55 14.40
C THR A 167 2.26 10.09 15.65
N THR A 168 3.39 10.73 15.95
CA THR A 168 4.07 10.57 17.24
C THR A 168 4.66 11.90 17.71
N SER A 169 5.16 11.91 18.93
CA SER A 169 5.97 13.00 19.46
C SER A 169 7.40 12.54 19.69
N ALA A 170 8.32 13.38 19.24
CA ALA A 170 9.74 13.17 19.37
C ALA A 170 10.19 12.97 20.83
N LYS A 171 11.08 12.00 21.10
CA LYS A 171 11.78 11.83 22.40
C LYS A 171 13.16 12.51 22.36
N LYS A 172 13.92 12.50 23.46
CA LYS A 172 15.21 13.22 23.54
C LYS A 172 16.35 12.61 22.70
N ALA A 173 16.21 11.38 22.20
CA ALA A 173 17.27 10.63 21.53
C ALA A 173 16.96 10.38 20.05
N ASP A 174 15.81 9.76 19.72
CA ASP A 174 15.39 9.42 18.35
C ASP A 174 13.86 9.37 18.23
N VAL A 175 13.36 9.26 16.99
CA VAL A 175 11.94 8.98 16.68
C VAL A 175 11.87 7.76 15.77
N ALA A 176 11.00 6.81 16.08
CA ALA A 176 10.65 5.72 15.18
C ALA A 176 9.12 5.63 15.10
N LEU A 177 8.59 5.35 13.91
CA LEU A 177 7.16 5.20 13.66
C LEU A 177 6.92 3.90 12.88
N ALA A 178 6.45 2.86 13.54
CA ALA A 178 5.91 1.73 12.79
C ALA A 178 4.58 2.14 12.14
N VAL A 179 4.43 1.88 10.85
CA VAL A 179 3.19 2.16 10.12
C VAL A 179 2.91 0.96 9.24
N ALA A 180 1.76 0.32 9.39
CA ALA A 180 1.34 -0.69 8.44
C ALA A 180 1.34 -0.06 7.04
N ALA A 181 2.24 -0.52 6.17
CA ALA A 181 2.27 -0.09 4.79
C ALA A 181 0.95 -0.51 4.13
N ALA A 182 0.53 0.26 3.12
CA ALA A 182 -0.44 -0.24 2.18
C ALA A 182 0.17 -1.48 1.54
N ARG A 183 -0.64 -2.54 1.37
CA ARG A 183 -0.24 -3.73 0.58
C ARG A 183 -0.35 -3.48 -0.93
N TYR A 184 -0.12 -2.23 -1.32
CA TYR A 184 0.02 -1.77 -2.71
C TYR A 184 1.10 -0.70 -2.75
N PRO A 185 1.78 -0.52 -3.91
CA PRO A 185 2.77 0.52 -4.08
C PRO A 185 2.18 1.92 -3.82
N ALA A 186 2.78 2.65 -2.88
CA ALA A 186 2.38 4.01 -2.54
C ALA A 186 3.59 4.85 -2.13
N TRP A 187 3.44 6.16 -2.22
CA TRP A 187 4.49 7.10 -1.79
C TRP A 187 4.29 7.50 -0.33
N TYR A 188 5.38 7.51 0.41
CA TYR A 188 5.43 7.90 1.81
C TYR A 188 6.44 9.00 2.04
N ARG A 189 6.15 9.88 3.00
CA ARG A 189 7.11 10.88 3.49
C ARG A 189 6.94 11.10 4.98
N VAL A 190 7.97 11.67 5.61
CA VAL A 190 7.91 12.11 7.00
C VAL A 190 7.88 13.62 7.07
N ARG A 191 6.99 14.14 7.90
CA ARG A 191 6.87 15.56 8.20
C ARG A 191 7.10 15.80 9.69
N ALA A 192 8.03 16.68 10.01
CA ALA A 192 8.24 17.18 11.36
C ALA A 192 7.66 18.59 11.47
N ALA A 193 6.59 18.77 12.24
CA ALA A 193 5.88 20.04 12.37
C ALA A 193 6.80 21.17 12.87
N ALA A 194 6.43 22.42 12.60
CA ALA A 194 7.11 23.58 13.18
C ALA A 194 7.09 23.50 14.72
N PHE A 195 8.20 23.86 15.36
CA PHE A 195 8.34 23.75 16.81
C PHE A 195 9.32 24.78 17.36
N ASN A 196 8.88 25.58 18.33
CA ASN A 196 9.73 26.59 19.00
C ASN A 196 10.52 27.49 18.03
N GLY A 197 9.91 27.94 16.93
CA GLY A 197 10.55 28.79 15.92
C GLY A 197 11.41 28.06 14.89
N ILE A 198 11.52 26.73 14.99
CA ILE A 198 12.08 25.87 13.95
C ILE A 198 10.98 25.61 12.91
N PRO A 199 11.23 25.80 11.60
CA PRO A 199 10.23 25.55 10.56
C PRO A 199 9.90 24.06 10.40
N THR A 200 8.78 23.79 9.73
CA THR A 200 8.42 22.44 9.27
C THR A 200 9.51 21.90 8.33
N VAL A 201 9.79 20.60 8.42
CA VAL A 201 10.68 19.92 7.47
C VAL A 201 10.02 18.64 7.00
N VAL A 202 10.17 18.34 5.71
CA VAL A 202 9.56 17.20 5.02
C VAL A 202 10.66 16.41 4.30
N THR A 203 10.63 15.08 4.37
CA THR A 203 11.57 14.22 3.61
C THR A 203 11.19 14.18 2.13
N ALA A 204 12.15 13.83 1.27
CA ALA A 204 11.81 13.35 -0.07
C ALA A 204 10.86 12.12 0.03
N PRO A 205 9.91 11.97 -0.90
CA PRO A 205 8.99 10.84 -0.88
C PRO A 205 9.74 9.55 -1.26
N VAL A 206 9.33 8.42 -0.67
CA VAL A 206 9.85 7.08 -0.95
C VAL A 206 8.68 6.19 -1.36
N ARG A 207 8.85 5.42 -2.44
CA ARG A 207 7.83 4.49 -2.96
C ARG A 207 8.03 3.11 -2.36
N THR A 208 6.93 2.45 -1.99
CA THR A 208 6.92 1.03 -1.63
C THR A 208 6.83 0.15 -2.87
N GLY A 209 7.28 -1.10 -2.77
CA GLY A 209 7.09 -2.12 -3.81
C GLY A 209 6.33 -3.33 -3.27
N LEU A 210 5.81 -4.16 -4.17
CA LEU A 210 5.30 -5.50 -3.85
C LEU A 210 6.42 -6.52 -4.01
N SER A 211 6.42 -7.59 -3.20
CA SER A 211 7.35 -8.73 -3.38
C SER A 211 6.94 -9.61 -4.57
N ARG A 212 5.65 -9.57 -4.95
CA ARG A 212 5.10 -10.29 -6.11
C ARG A 212 4.08 -9.41 -6.83
N THR A 213 4.07 -9.49 -8.15
CA THR A 213 3.07 -8.81 -8.98
C THR A 213 1.85 -9.72 -9.09
N PRO A 214 0.63 -9.26 -8.74
CA PRO A 214 -0.57 -10.05 -8.95
C PRO A 214 -0.86 -10.23 -10.45
N LEU A 215 -1.63 -11.26 -10.76
CA LEU A 215 -2.06 -11.55 -12.12
C LEU A 215 -3.30 -10.70 -12.46
N GLU A 216 -3.18 -9.78 -13.42
CA GLU A 216 -4.34 -9.12 -14.03
C GLU A 216 -4.95 -10.05 -15.08
N ILE A 217 -6.25 -10.34 -14.93
CA ILE A 217 -6.98 -11.31 -15.75
C ILE A 217 -8.09 -10.55 -16.48
N ALA A 218 -8.04 -10.57 -17.82
CA ALA A 218 -9.07 -9.97 -18.66
C ALA A 218 -10.36 -10.81 -18.59
N HIS A 219 -11.36 -10.32 -17.87
CA HIS A 219 -12.67 -10.95 -17.68
C HIS A 219 -13.40 -11.05 -19.02
N ARG A 220 -13.82 -12.26 -19.39
CA ARG A 220 -14.45 -12.57 -20.68
C ARG A 220 -13.67 -12.02 -21.88
N ALA A 221 -12.35 -12.14 -21.79
CA ALA A 221 -11.39 -11.55 -22.71
C ALA A 221 -11.45 -10.01 -22.83
N GLY A 222 -11.73 -9.33 -21.73
CA GLY A 222 -11.74 -7.88 -21.66
C GLY A 222 -13.06 -7.30 -22.19
N ALA A 223 -14.17 -7.62 -21.53
CA ALA A 223 -15.52 -7.21 -21.94
C ALA A 223 -15.74 -5.69 -22.12
N ALA A 224 -14.84 -4.83 -21.63
CA ALA A 224 -14.90 -3.39 -21.89
C ALA A 224 -14.16 -2.95 -23.17
N LEU A 225 -13.42 -3.86 -23.83
CA LEU A 225 -12.61 -3.59 -25.02
C LEU A 225 -13.26 -4.07 -26.32
N GLY A 226 -14.24 -4.98 -26.24
CA GLY A 226 -14.95 -5.55 -27.38
C GLY A 226 -16.15 -6.40 -26.93
N PRO A 227 -16.85 -7.07 -27.86
CA PRO A 227 -17.92 -8.00 -27.53
C PRO A 227 -17.35 -9.17 -26.74
N GLU A 228 -17.77 -9.33 -25.49
CA GLU A 228 -17.28 -10.37 -24.58
C GLU A 228 -17.28 -11.77 -25.23
N GLN A 229 -16.30 -12.61 -24.86
CA GLN A 229 -16.18 -14.00 -25.33
C GLN A 229 -16.04 -14.17 -26.86
N THR A 230 -15.52 -13.17 -27.58
CA THR A 230 -15.19 -13.27 -29.02
C THR A 230 -13.68 -13.25 -29.29
N LEU A 231 -13.26 -13.71 -30.47
CA LEU A 231 -11.85 -13.60 -30.89
C LEU A 231 -11.42 -12.13 -31.06
N GLY A 232 -12.34 -11.25 -31.48
CA GLY A 232 -12.10 -9.82 -31.53
C GLY A 232 -11.77 -9.21 -30.16
N ALA A 233 -12.54 -9.55 -29.11
CA ALA A 233 -12.24 -9.10 -27.75
C ALA A 233 -10.93 -9.68 -27.22
N MET A 234 -10.66 -10.95 -27.49
CA MET A 234 -9.37 -11.59 -27.16
C MET A 234 -8.18 -10.81 -27.74
N GLU A 235 -8.21 -10.50 -29.02
CA GLU A 235 -7.10 -9.76 -29.67
C GLU A 235 -6.99 -8.34 -29.13
N ALA A 236 -8.11 -7.69 -28.83
CA ALA A 236 -8.13 -6.36 -28.19
C ALA A 236 -7.49 -6.39 -26.80
N ALA A 237 -7.79 -7.40 -25.98
CA ALA A 237 -7.20 -7.58 -24.66
C ALA A 237 -5.69 -7.88 -24.73
N LEU A 238 -5.26 -8.75 -25.65
CA LEU A 238 -3.83 -9.03 -25.87
C LEU A 238 -3.08 -7.78 -26.33
N THR A 239 -3.67 -6.99 -27.23
CA THR A 239 -3.12 -5.71 -27.70
C THR A 239 -3.02 -4.68 -26.56
N ALA A 240 -3.97 -4.69 -25.62
CA ALA A 240 -3.94 -3.87 -24.42
C ALA A 240 -2.91 -4.34 -23.36
N GLY A 241 -2.21 -5.46 -23.62
CA GLY A 241 -1.16 -6.00 -22.76
C GLY A 241 -1.63 -7.04 -21.74
N ALA A 242 -2.84 -7.58 -21.88
CA ALA A 242 -3.32 -8.65 -21.01
C ALA A 242 -2.42 -9.89 -21.13
N THR A 243 -1.92 -10.38 -19.99
CA THR A 243 -1.11 -11.61 -19.92
C THR A 243 -1.90 -12.82 -19.42
N ALA A 244 -3.13 -12.60 -18.96
CA ALA A 244 -4.09 -13.62 -18.61
C ALA A 244 -5.50 -13.19 -19.00
N MET A 245 -6.36 -14.16 -19.28
CA MET A 245 -7.77 -13.93 -19.61
C MET A 245 -8.62 -15.04 -19.03
N GLU A 246 -9.85 -14.67 -18.68
CA GLU A 246 -10.89 -15.59 -18.28
C GLU A 246 -11.87 -15.78 -19.43
N ILE A 247 -12.30 -17.02 -19.66
CA ILE A 247 -13.33 -17.38 -20.63
C ILE A 247 -14.32 -18.39 -20.04
N ASP A 248 -15.57 -18.31 -20.49
CA ASP A 248 -16.66 -19.18 -20.04
C ASP A 248 -16.95 -20.23 -21.11
N VAL A 249 -16.85 -21.53 -20.79
CA VAL A 249 -17.14 -22.62 -21.73
C VAL A 249 -18.43 -23.36 -21.39
N GLN A 250 -19.23 -23.61 -22.42
CA GLN A 250 -20.45 -24.43 -22.41
C GLN A 250 -20.45 -25.41 -23.58
N LEU A 251 -21.35 -26.41 -23.56
CA LEU A 251 -21.49 -27.37 -24.66
C LEU A 251 -22.75 -27.07 -25.49
N THR A 252 -22.60 -27.16 -26.81
CA THR A 252 -23.72 -27.27 -27.74
C THR A 252 -24.42 -28.63 -27.60
N LYS A 253 -25.60 -28.75 -28.22
CA LYS A 253 -26.41 -29.99 -28.28
C LYS A 253 -25.62 -31.21 -28.78
N ASP A 254 -24.73 -30.99 -29.73
CA ASP A 254 -23.86 -31.98 -30.36
C ASP A 254 -22.46 -32.08 -29.72
N GLY A 255 -22.27 -31.46 -28.55
CA GLY A 255 -21.08 -31.63 -27.70
C GLY A 255 -19.87 -30.80 -28.12
N VAL A 256 -20.05 -29.75 -28.93
CA VAL A 256 -18.98 -28.82 -29.29
C VAL A 256 -18.83 -27.79 -28.16
N PRO A 257 -17.61 -27.58 -27.63
CA PRO A 257 -17.36 -26.58 -26.60
C PRO A 257 -17.33 -25.18 -27.23
N VAL A 258 -18.20 -24.29 -26.74
CA VAL A 258 -18.35 -22.91 -27.22
C VAL A 258 -18.15 -21.92 -26.11
N ILE A 259 -17.64 -20.74 -26.45
CA ILE A 259 -17.30 -19.72 -25.47
C ILE A 259 -18.45 -18.73 -25.33
N VAL A 260 -19.15 -18.78 -24.20
CA VAL A 260 -20.32 -17.94 -23.91
C VAL A 260 -20.64 -17.95 -22.42
N HIS A 261 -20.88 -16.77 -21.84
CA HIS A 261 -21.15 -16.61 -20.41
C HIS A 261 -22.55 -17.07 -20.00
N ASP A 262 -23.56 -16.60 -20.74
CA ASP A 262 -24.96 -16.73 -20.36
C ASP A 262 -25.49 -18.12 -20.66
N GLN A 263 -26.58 -18.51 -19.99
CA GLN A 263 -27.23 -19.80 -20.25
C GLN A 263 -27.95 -19.84 -21.61
N THR A 264 -28.22 -18.67 -22.21
CA THR A 264 -28.86 -18.50 -23.51
C THR A 264 -28.05 -17.52 -24.36
N PHE A 265 -28.34 -17.47 -25.66
CA PHE A 265 -27.69 -16.55 -26.59
C PHE A 265 -28.35 -15.16 -26.67
N GLU A 266 -29.39 -14.90 -25.87
CA GLU A 266 -30.27 -13.73 -26.07
C GLU A 266 -29.58 -12.38 -25.88
N ARG A 267 -28.73 -12.25 -24.86
CA ARG A 267 -28.12 -10.97 -24.50
C ARG A 267 -27.03 -10.53 -25.48
N THR A 268 -26.21 -11.47 -25.94
CA THR A 268 -24.94 -11.19 -26.63
C THR A 268 -24.96 -11.60 -28.10
N THR A 269 -26.13 -11.90 -28.67
CA THR A 269 -26.22 -12.31 -30.08
C THR A 269 -27.50 -11.83 -30.75
N ASN A 270 -27.61 -12.10 -32.06
CA ASN A 270 -28.83 -11.92 -32.84
C ASN A 270 -29.78 -13.14 -32.86
N VAL A 271 -29.70 -14.07 -31.89
CA VAL A 271 -30.47 -15.33 -31.87
C VAL A 271 -31.98 -15.13 -32.08
N ALA A 272 -32.57 -14.07 -31.53
CA ALA A 272 -34.00 -13.79 -31.70
C ALA A 272 -34.39 -13.49 -33.16
N THR A 273 -33.44 -13.03 -33.98
CA THR A 273 -33.62 -12.77 -35.41
C THR A 273 -33.37 -14.04 -36.24
N VAL A 274 -32.29 -14.77 -35.94
CA VAL A 274 -31.89 -15.98 -36.70
C VAL A 274 -32.80 -17.17 -36.38
N PHE A 275 -33.20 -17.32 -35.12
CA PHE A 275 -34.07 -18.39 -34.62
C PHE A 275 -35.25 -17.84 -33.80
N PRO A 276 -36.23 -17.19 -34.44
CA PRO A 276 -37.37 -16.61 -33.73
C PRO A 276 -38.12 -17.64 -32.87
N GLY A 277 -38.33 -17.32 -31.59
CA GLY A 277 -39.00 -18.19 -30.63
C GLY A 277 -38.07 -19.11 -29.84
N ARG A 278 -36.78 -19.15 -30.18
CA ARG A 278 -35.77 -19.98 -29.49
C ARG A 278 -34.79 -19.18 -28.62
N GLN A 279 -34.94 -17.86 -28.52
CA GLN A 279 -33.98 -17.01 -27.78
C GLN A 279 -33.83 -17.36 -26.29
N GLY A 280 -34.88 -17.94 -25.67
CA GLY A 280 -34.85 -18.42 -24.29
C GLY A 280 -34.38 -19.87 -24.12
N GLU A 281 -34.07 -20.58 -25.21
CA GLU A 281 -33.53 -21.94 -25.11
C GLU A 281 -32.07 -21.90 -24.62
N PRO A 282 -31.65 -22.91 -23.83
CA PRO A 282 -30.29 -22.96 -23.33
C PRO A 282 -29.28 -23.24 -24.45
N VAL A 283 -28.00 -22.91 -24.22
CA VAL A 283 -26.90 -23.17 -25.17
C VAL A 283 -26.91 -24.62 -25.67
N GLY A 284 -27.10 -25.60 -24.79
CA GLY A 284 -27.17 -27.02 -25.11
C GLY A 284 -28.39 -27.46 -25.96
N ALA A 285 -29.31 -26.55 -26.32
CA ALA A 285 -30.40 -26.83 -27.25
C ALA A 285 -30.01 -26.58 -28.72
N PHE A 286 -28.93 -25.84 -28.97
CA PHE A 286 -28.44 -25.50 -30.31
C PHE A 286 -27.29 -26.42 -30.72
N THR A 287 -27.26 -26.85 -31.98
CA THR A 287 -26.11 -27.54 -32.59
C THR A 287 -25.02 -26.53 -32.96
N TRP A 288 -23.78 -26.97 -33.12
CA TRP A 288 -22.70 -26.08 -33.54
C TRP A 288 -22.99 -25.38 -34.87
N ALA A 289 -23.58 -26.08 -35.83
CA ALA A 289 -23.97 -25.50 -37.11
C ALA A 289 -25.05 -24.40 -37.00
N GLU A 290 -25.89 -24.44 -35.95
CA GLU A 290 -26.82 -23.35 -35.64
C GLU A 290 -26.09 -22.18 -34.95
N VAL A 291 -25.21 -22.47 -34.00
CA VAL A 291 -24.41 -21.46 -33.29
C VAL A 291 -23.55 -20.65 -34.25
N GLN A 292 -22.96 -21.27 -35.28
CA GLN A 292 -22.16 -20.59 -36.30
C GLN A 292 -22.94 -19.58 -37.15
N GLN A 293 -24.27 -19.57 -37.11
CA GLN A 293 -25.10 -18.59 -37.83
C GLN A 293 -25.31 -17.29 -37.04
N LEU A 294 -24.94 -17.29 -35.76
CA LEU A 294 -25.16 -16.16 -34.86
C LEU A 294 -24.05 -15.11 -35.01
N ASP A 295 -24.47 -13.85 -34.97
CA ASP A 295 -23.59 -12.69 -34.81
C ASP A 295 -23.54 -12.35 -33.31
N ALA A 296 -22.33 -12.39 -32.74
CA ALA A 296 -22.02 -12.11 -31.35
C ALA A 296 -21.31 -10.76 -31.14
N GLY A 297 -21.20 -9.91 -32.17
CA GLY A 297 -20.48 -8.63 -32.08
C GLY A 297 -21.32 -7.38 -32.36
N SER A 298 -22.34 -7.48 -33.21
CA SER A 298 -23.19 -6.36 -33.62
C SER A 298 -23.80 -5.59 -32.44
N TRP A 299 -24.08 -6.26 -31.32
CA TRP A 299 -24.61 -5.63 -30.10
C TRP A 299 -23.60 -4.69 -29.42
N ALA A 300 -22.30 -4.92 -29.61
CA ALA A 300 -21.22 -4.13 -29.01
C ALA A 300 -20.78 -2.93 -29.89
N GLY A 301 -21.15 -2.93 -31.18
CA GLY A 301 -20.89 -1.81 -32.08
C GLY A 301 -20.70 -2.22 -33.54
N ALA A 302 -20.83 -1.25 -34.44
CA ALA A 302 -20.76 -1.49 -35.89
C ALA A 302 -19.41 -2.04 -36.37
N GLN A 303 -18.32 -1.77 -35.64
CA GLN A 303 -16.99 -2.29 -35.95
C GLN A 303 -16.82 -3.78 -35.65
N TRP A 304 -17.77 -4.39 -34.93
CA TRP A 304 -17.75 -5.79 -34.50
C TRP A 304 -18.78 -6.65 -35.24
N VAL A 305 -19.47 -6.09 -36.24
CA VAL A 305 -20.45 -6.83 -37.04
C VAL A 305 -19.78 -8.04 -37.68
N GLY A 306 -20.41 -9.22 -37.54
CA GLY A 306 -19.92 -10.47 -38.08
C GLY A 306 -18.96 -11.25 -37.17
N GLU A 307 -18.62 -10.74 -35.98
CA GLU A 307 -17.97 -11.58 -34.96
C GLU A 307 -18.90 -12.74 -34.60
N GLY A 308 -18.36 -13.97 -34.60
CA GLY A 308 -19.10 -15.18 -34.22
C GLY A 308 -18.83 -15.60 -32.78
N ILE A 309 -19.58 -16.60 -32.33
CA ILE A 309 -19.31 -17.31 -31.08
C ILE A 309 -18.19 -18.32 -31.36
N PRO A 310 -17.02 -18.20 -30.74
CA PRO A 310 -15.93 -19.13 -31.01
C PRO A 310 -16.17 -20.47 -30.31
N SER A 311 -15.73 -21.55 -30.97
CA SER A 311 -15.46 -22.80 -30.29
C SER A 311 -14.19 -22.70 -29.43
N LEU A 312 -14.04 -23.60 -28.45
CA LEU A 312 -12.80 -23.67 -27.66
C LEU A 312 -11.57 -23.95 -28.54
N ASP A 313 -11.71 -24.73 -29.61
CA ASP A 313 -10.58 -25.02 -30.51
C ASP A 313 -10.14 -23.77 -31.28
N GLU A 314 -11.09 -23.00 -31.81
CA GLU A 314 -10.82 -21.71 -32.47
C GLU A 314 -10.17 -20.73 -31.49
N TRP A 315 -10.68 -20.66 -30.26
CA TRP A 315 -10.11 -19.82 -29.21
C TRP A 315 -8.65 -20.17 -28.92
N LEU A 316 -8.38 -21.45 -28.62
CA LEU A 316 -7.04 -21.90 -28.26
C LEU A 316 -6.05 -21.74 -29.42
N THR A 317 -6.52 -21.97 -30.65
CA THR A 317 -5.73 -21.74 -31.87
C THR A 317 -5.38 -20.28 -32.03
N ALA A 318 -6.35 -19.38 -31.88
CA ALA A 318 -6.12 -17.96 -32.03
C ALA A 318 -5.28 -17.39 -30.88
N MET A 319 -5.50 -17.84 -29.65
CA MET A 319 -4.74 -17.40 -28.48
C MET A 319 -3.27 -17.84 -28.57
N ASP A 320 -2.99 -19.02 -29.12
CA ASP A 320 -1.65 -19.56 -29.37
C ASP A 320 -0.71 -19.47 -28.15
N GLY A 321 -1.26 -19.71 -26.96
CA GLY A 321 -0.52 -19.62 -25.70
C GLY A 321 0.04 -18.23 -25.35
N ARG A 322 -0.42 -17.15 -26.00
CA ARG A 322 0.02 -15.77 -25.74
C ARG A 322 -0.33 -15.29 -24.32
N ALA A 323 -1.35 -15.87 -23.71
CA ALA A 323 -1.80 -15.56 -22.35
C ALA A 323 -2.01 -16.82 -21.50
N HIS A 324 -2.04 -16.64 -20.18
CA HIS A 324 -2.58 -17.62 -19.24
C HIS A 324 -4.10 -17.69 -19.38
N LEU A 325 -4.66 -18.89 -19.45
CA LEU A 325 -6.09 -19.12 -19.57
C LEU A 325 -6.70 -19.50 -18.21
N VAL A 326 -7.70 -18.73 -17.79
CA VAL A 326 -8.63 -19.13 -16.74
C VAL A 326 -9.92 -19.60 -17.43
N LEU A 327 -10.13 -20.91 -17.48
CA LEU A 327 -11.28 -21.54 -18.11
C LEU A 327 -12.38 -21.74 -17.08
N GLU A 328 -13.44 -20.93 -17.09
CA GLU A 328 -14.64 -21.18 -16.30
C GLU A 328 -15.54 -22.22 -17.00
N VAL A 329 -15.74 -23.37 -16.36
CA VAL A 329 -16.69 -24.39 -16.81
C VAL A 329 -18.08 -24.09 -16.25
N LYS A 330 -19.02 -23.83 -17.16
CA LYS A 330 -20.43 -23.54 -16.84
C LYS A 330 -21.31 -24.74 -17.12
N PHE A 331 -22.46 -24.79 -16.44
CA PHE A 331 -23.49 -25.79 -16.67
C PHE A 331 -24.90 -25.21 -16.59
N HIS A 332 -25.87 -25.88 -17.20
CA HIS A 332 -27.29 -25.51 -17.14
C HIS A 332 -28.16 -26.53 -16.38
N PRO A 333 -29.15 -26.11 -15.58
CA PRO A 333 -29.45 -24.74 -15.13
C PRO A 333 -28.55 -24.32 -13.96
N LEU A 334 -28.35 -23.01 -13.79
CA LEU A 334 -27.62 -22.39 -12.66
C LEU A 334 -26.31 -23.09 -12.21
N ASN A 335 -25.46 -23.53 -13.14
CA ASN A 335 -24.21 -24.24 -12.87
C ASN A 335 -24.36 -25.61 -12.18
N THR A 336 -25.52 -26.27 -12.21
CA THR A 336 -25.64 -27.65 -11.70
C THR A 336 -25.32 -28.71 -12.75
N GLY A 337 -25.79 -28.50 -13.99
CA GLY A 337 -25.69 -29.46 -15.08
C GLY A 337 -26.57 -30.69 -14.91
N THR A 338 -26.87 -31.37 -16.02
CA THR A 338 -27.34 -32.76 -15.95
C THR A 338 -26.14 -33.70 -15.81
N PRO A 339 -26.31 -34.93 -15.28
CA PRO A 339 -25.22 -35.91 -15.22
C PRO A 339 -24.56 -36.15 -16.59
N GLU A 340 -25.35 -36.17 -17.67
CA GLU A 340 -24.86 -36.36 -19.03
C GLU A 340 -24.02 -35.16 -19.52
N GLU A 341 -24.43 -33.93 -19.23
CA GLU A 341 -23.69 -32.72 -19.58
C GLU A 341 -22.36 -32.66 -18.81
N VAL A 342 -22.38 -32.96 -17.51
CA VAL A 342 -21.19 -32.99 -16.66
C VAL A 342 -20.19 -34.04 -17.15
N GLU A 343 -20.68 -35.24 -17.48
CA GLU A 343 -19.84 -36.33 -18.00
C GLU A 343 -19.28 -36.00 -19.39
N ALA A 344 -20.07 -35.41 -20.28
CA ALA A 344 -19.63 -34.99 -21.60
C ALA A 344 -18.53 -33.92 -21.50
N MET A 345 -18.70 -32.92 -20.63
CA MET A 345 -17.68 -31.89 -20.39
C MET A 345 -16.41 -32.50 -19.78
N ARG A 346 -16.55 -33.42 -18.82
CA ARG A 346 -15.39 -34.12 -18.23
C ARG A 346 -14.62 -34.91 -19.28
N ALA A 347 -15.30 -35.72 -20.10
CA ALA A 347 -14.68 -36.50 -21.16
C ALA A 347 -13.99 -35.61 -22.21
N LEU A 348 -14.59 -34.44 -22.52
CA LEU A 348 -13.99 -33.45 -23.40
C LEU A 348 -12.70 -32.89 -22.82
N LEU A 349 -12.72 -32.44 -21.56
CA LEU A 349 -11.55 -31.88 -20.90
C LEU A 349 -10.45 -32.93 -20.72
N ASP A 350 -10.79 -34.17 -20.36
CA ASP A 350 -9.84 -35.29 -20.26
C ASP A 350 -9.07 -35.48 -21.57
N ARG A 351 -9.78 -35.46 -22.71
CA ARG A 351 -9.17 -35.55 -24.04
C ARG A 351 -8.29 -34.34 -24.37
N GLU A 352 -8.80 -33.13 -24.14
CA GLU A 352 -8.07 -31.89 -24.43
C GLU A 352 -6.82 -31.73 -23.57
N LEU A 353 -6.83 -32.21 -22.33
CA LEU A 353 -5.69 -32.16 -21.41
C LEU A 353 -4.65 -33.24 -21.71
N ALA A 354 -5.06 -34.39 -22.23
CA ALA A 354 -4.15 -35.47 -22.61
C ALA A 354 -3.37 -35.14 -23.90
N ASP A 355 -4.09 -34.79 -24.97
CA ASP A 355 -3.52 -34.70 -26.33
C ASP A 355 -3.89 -33.41 -27.07
N GLY A 356 -4.66 -32.50 -26.45
CA GLY A 356 -5.19 -31.30 -27.08
C GLY A 356 -4.43 -30.01 -26.74
N LYS A 357 -5.04 -28.88 -27.14
CA LYS A 357 -4.43 -27.55 -26.96
C LYS A 357 -4.45 -27.11 -25.49
N LEU A 358 -5.40 -27.61 -24.69
CA LEU A 358 -5.36 -27.41 -23.23
C LEU A 358 -4.17 -28.14 -22.60
N GLY A 359 -3.83 -29.34 -23.06
CA GLY A 359 -2.64 -30.08 -22.65
C GLY A 359 -1.35 -29.29 -22.89
N ALA A 360 -1.26 -28.59 -24.03
CA ALA A 360 -0.13 -27.70 -24.33
C ALA A 360 -0.06 -26.50 -23.37
N LEU A 361 -1.19 -25.86 -23.06
CA LEU A 361 -1.23 -24.77 -22.07
C LEU A 361 -0.86 -25.26 -20.67
N LYS A 362 -1.40 -26.40 -20.27
CA LYS A 362 -1.07 -27.09 -19.02
C LYS A 362 0.43 -27.34 -18.90
N ALA A 363 1.06 -27.94 -19.92
CA ALA A 363 2.50 -28.18 -19.96
C ALA A 363 3.33 -26.88 -19.87
N ALA A 364 2.80 -25.77 -20.39
CA ALA A 364 3.40 -24.45 -20.29
C ALA A 364 3.11 -23.72 -18.96
N GLY A 365 2.32 -24.31 -18.05
CA GLY A 365 1.88 -23.66 -16.81
C GLY A 365 0.94 -22.48 -17.02
N LYS A 366 0.17 -22.48 -18.13
CA LYS A 366 -0.69 -21.38 -18.60
C LYS A 366 -2.19 -21.71 -18.52
N LEU A 367 -2.59 -22.64 -17.66
CA LEU A 367 -3.98 -23.06 -17.52
C LEU A 367 -4.42 -23.04 -16.05
N THR A 368 -5.63 -22.57 -15.81
CA THR A 368 -6.37 -22.73 -14.57
C THR A 368 -7.82 -23.04 -14.92
N VAL A 369 -8.43 -24.01 -14.24
CA VAL A 369 -9.85 -24.36 -14.45
C VAL A 369 -10.68 -23.90 -13.26
N SER A 370 -11.79 -23.22 -13.51
CA SER A 370 -12.65 -22.69 -12.45
C SER A 370 -14.09 -23.11 -12.68
N SER A 371 -14.88 -23.22 -11.62
CA SER A 371 -16.32 -23.47 -11.74
C SER A 371 -17.06 -23.16 -10.45
N PHE A 372 -18.31 -22.71 -10.57
CA PHE A 372 -19.26 -22.70 -9.45
C PHE A 372 -19.78 -24.11 -9.10
N ASN A 373 -19.65 -25.07 -10.02
CA ASN A 373 -20.03 -26.46 -9.78
C ASN A 373 -18.93 -27.20 -9.03
N HIS A 374 -18.87 -27.08 -7.71
CA HIS A 374 -17.84 -27.75 -6.89
C HIS A 374 -17.96 -29.28 -6.93
N ALA A 375 -19.15 -29.82 -7.24
CA ALA A 375 -19.36 -31.26 -7.42
C ALA A 375 -18.69 -31.80 -8.69
N PHE A 376 -18.55 -30.98 -9.73
CA PHE A 376 -17.71 -31.26 -10.90
C PHE A 376 -16.23 -30.95 -10.63
N LEU A 377 -15.94 -29.78 -10.05
CA LEU A 377 -14.57 -29.27 -9.94
C LEU A 377 -13.69 -30.13 -9.02
N LYS A 378 -14.24 -30.66 -7.93
CA LYS A 378 -13.48 -31.48 -6.97
C LYS A 378 -13.00 -32.81 -7.58
N PRO A 379 -13.85 -33.66 -8.21
CA PRO A 379 -13.39 -34.83 -8.95
C PRO A 379 -12.42 -34.48 -10.09
N PHE A 380 -12.65 -33.37 -10.81
CA PHE A 380 -11.74 -32.90 -11.84
C PHE A 380 -10.33 -32.63 -11.27
N ALA A 381 -10.23 -31.90 -10.16
CA ALA A 381 -8.96 -31.59 -9.52
C ALA A 381 -8.24 -32.84 -8.98
N GLN A 382 -9.00 -33.84 -8.52
CA GLN A 382 -8.44 -35.12 -8.07
C GLN A 382 -7.88 -35.95 -9.24
N ALA A 383 -8.47 -35.85 -10.43
CA ALA A 383 -8.00 -36.53 -11.63
C ALA A 383 -6.83 -35.79 -12.31
N HIS A 384 -6.81 -34.46 -12.24
CA HIS A 384 -5.83 -33.58 -12.91
C HIS A 384 -5.06 -32.73 -11.90
N THR A 385 -4.29 -33.38 -11.03
CA THR A 385 -3.56 -32.74 -9.90
C THR A 385 -2.46 -31.77 -10.31
N ASP A 386 -2.16 -31.68 -11.61
CA ASP A 386 -1.21 -30.78 -12.23
C ASP A 386 -1.88 -29.60 -12.96
N VAL A 387 -3.21 -29.48 -12.89
CA VAL A 387 -3.98 -28.33 -13.36
C VAL A 387 -4.51 -27.57 -12.14
N PRO A 388 -4.03 -26.34 -11.87
CA PRO A 388 -4.58 -25.53 -10.79
C PRO A 388 -6.08 -25.28 -10.98
N VAL A 389 -6.85 -25.37 -9.90
CA VAL A 389 -8.29 -25.08 -9.91
C VAL A 389 -8.70 -23.91 -9.02
N GLY A 390 -9.71 -23.17 -9.50
CA GLY A 390 -10.34 -22.05 -8.82
C GLY A 390 -11.76 -22.36 -8.37
N ALA A 391 -11.97 -22.51 -7.06
CA ALA A 391 -13.32 -22.64 -6.50
C ALA A 391 -14.03 -21.28 -6.57
N LEU A 392 -15.02 -21.15 -7.45
CA LEU A 392 -15.81 -19.91 -7.58
C LEU A 392 -16.82 -19.81 -6.45
N THR A 393 -16.97 -18.61 -5.87
CA THR A 393 -17.96 -18.31 -4.85
C THR A 393 -18.43 -16.86 -4.87
N VAL A 394 -19.71 -16.66 -4.58
CA VAL A 394 -20.31 -15.33 -4.37
C VAL A 394 -20.31 -14.95 -2.89
N PHE A 395 -20.36 -15.94 -2.00
CA PHE A 395 -20.46 -15.71 -0.55
C PHE A 395 -19.11 -15.93 0.15
N PRO A 396 -18.85 -15.22 1.25
CA PRO A 396 -17.69 -15.48 2.10
C PRO A 396 -17.65 -16.95 2.54
N PRO A 397 -16.59 -17.72 2.23
CA PRO A 397 -16.46 -19.07 2.76
C PRO A 397 -16.19 -19.03 4.26
N SER A 398 -16.80 -19.96 4.99
CA SER A 398 -16.45 -20.23 6.38
C SER A 398 -15.05 -20.85 6.47
N ALA A 399 -14.44 -20.82 7.67
CA ALA A 399 -13.15 -21.49 7.90
C ALA A 399 -13.20 -22.99 7.59
N THR A 400 -14.35 -23.65 7.82
CA THR A 400 -14.55 -25.05 7.49
C THR A 400 -14.59 -25.28 5.98
N GLN A 401 -15.25 -24.40 5.21
CA GLN A 401 -15.23 -24.48 3.74
C GLN A 401 -13.83 -24.24 3.19
N LEU A 402 -13.10 -23.25 3.73
CA LEU A 402 -11.71 -23.01 3.33
C LEU A 402 -10.82 -24.25 3.58
N ALA A 403 -10.95 -24.88 4.75
CA ALA A 403 -10.20 -26.09 5.06
C ALA A 403 -10.58 -27.28 4.15
N GLU A 404 -11.85 -27.37 3.74
CA GLU A 404 -12.31 -28.40 2.80
C GLU A 404 -11.79 -28.14 1.39
N TRP A 405 -11.92 -26.92 0.87
CA TRP A 405 -11.41 -26.53 -0.45
C TRP A 405 -9.89 -26.69 -0.55
N ALA A 406 -9.15 -26.37 0.52
CA ALA A 406 -7.69 -26.57 0.57
C ALA A 406 -7.23 -28.03 0.40
N THR A 407 -8.15 -29.00 0.43
CA THR A 407 -7.81 -30.41 0.14
C THR A 407 -7.79 -30.74 -1.35
N TRP A 408 -8.33 -29.88 -2.20
CA TRP A 408 -8.49 -30.15 -3.63
C TRP A 408 -8.35 -28.93 -4.56
N ALA A 409 -8.29 -27.71 -4.03
CA ALA A 409 -8.11 -26.48 -4.81
C ALA A 409 -6.87 -25.70 -4.37
N GLU A 410 -6.29 -24.96 -5.31
CA GLU A 410 -5.20 -24.02 -5.07
C GLU A 410 -5.71 -22.58 -4.95
N GLN A 411 -6.87 -22.27 -5.55
CA GLN A 411 -7.38 -20.92 -5.68
C GLN A 411 -8.86 -20.80 -5.28
N ILE A 412 -9.21 -19.63 -4.77
CA ILE A 412 -10.61 -19.18 -4.61
C ILE A 412 -10.82 -18.00 -5.53
N HIS A 413 -11.89 -18.07 -6.33
CA HIS A 413 -12.27 -16.98 -7.24
C HIS A 413 -13.54 -16.35 -6.71
N GLY A 414 -13.40 -15.18 -6.08
CA GLY A 414 -14.46 -14.55 -5.29
C GLY A 414 -14.98 -13.25 -5.88
N GLN A 415 -16.24 -12.94 -5.64
CA GLN A 415 -16.77 -11.61 -5.95
C GLN A 415 -16.03 -10.51 -5.18
N TYR A 416 -15.92 -9.30 -5.73
CA TYR A 416 -15.20 -8.16 -5.14
C TYR A 416 -15.71 -7.78 -3.75
N LEU A 417 -17.00 -8.00 -3.45
CA LEU A 417 -17.52 -7.80 -2.09
C LEU A 417 -16.85 -8.69 -1.03
N LEU A 418 -16.12 -9.72 -1.46
CA LEU A 418 -15.33 -10.62 -0.61
C LEU A 418 -13.93 -10.08 -0.30
N THR A 419 -13.55 -8.88 -0.76
CA THR A 419 -12.24 -8.24 -0.45
C THR A 419 -12.13 -7.74 0.99
N THR A 420 -12.74 -8.42 1.96
CA THR A 420 -12.43 -8.16 3.37
C THR A 420 -11.10 -8.82 3.71
N TRP A 421 -10.27 -8.11 4.46
CA TRP A 421 -8.95 -8.58 4.88
C TRP A 421 -8.99 -9.96 5.57
N ASP A 422 -10.07 -10.24 6.32
CA ASP A 422 -10.18 -11.46 7.10
C ASP A 422 -10.35 -12.70 6.22
N ILE A 423 -11.05 -12.60 5.08
CA ILE A 423 -11.27 -13.75 4.18
C ILE A 423 -10.00 -14.12 3.44
N THR A 424 -9.31 -13.14 2.84
CA THR A 424 -8.08 -13.38 2.10
C THR A 424 -6.93 -13.84 3.01
N ALA A 425 -6.87 -13.32 4.24
CA ALA A 425 -5.93 -13.80 5.25
C ALA A 425 -6.25 -15.24 5.68
N ALA A 426 -7.52 -15.59 5.88
CA ALA A 426 -7.94 -16.95 6.21
C ALA A 426 -7.68 -17.94 5.08
N ALA A 427 -7.97 -17.57 3.82
CA ALA A 427 -7.66 -18.38 2.65
C ALA A 427 -6.16 -18.68 2.55
N ARG A 428 -5.31 -17.64 2.68
CA ARG A 428 -3.86 -17.82 2.71
C ARG A 428 -3.38 -18.71 3.85
N ALA A 429 -3.97 -18.58 5.04
CA ALA A 429 -3.65 -19.44 6.18
C ALA A 429 -4.02 -20.92 5.93
N ALA A 430 -5.02 -21.18 5.09
CA ALA A 430 -5.39 -22.52 4.62
C ALA A 430 -4.54 -23.01 3.43
N GLY A 431 -3.61 -22.20 2.91
CA GLY A 431 -2.78 -22.54 1.75
C GLY A 431 -3.38 -22.17 0.39
N LEU A 432 -4.49 -21.44 0.37
CA LEU A 432 -5.21 -21.04 -0.85
C LEU A 432 -4.78 -19.64 -1.31
N THR A 433 -4.74 -19.47 -2.64
CA THR A 433 -4.60 -18.16 -3.30
C THR A 433 -5.96 -17.55 -3.62
N THR A 434 -6.02 -16.24 -3.85
CA THR A 434 -7.31 -15.55 -4.08
C THR A 434 -7.31 -14.67 -5.33
N SER A 435 -8.30 -14.87 -6.18
CA SER A 435 -8.63 -14.01 -7.32
C SER A 435 -9.96 -13.30 -7.06
N VAL A 436 -10.06 -12.01 -7.38
CA VAL A 436 -11.30 -11.23 -7.16
C VAL A 436 -11.83 -10.59 -8.43
N TRP A 437 -13.15 -10.66 -8.63
CA TRP A 437 -13.86 -10.13 -9.79
C TRP A 437 -15.07 -9.25 -9.39
N THR A 438 -15.45 -8.19 -10.07
CA THR A 438 -14.81 -7.57 -11.25
C THR A 438 -14.36 -6.16 -10.90
N LEU A 439 -13.09 -5.85 -11.15
CA LEU A 439 -12.49 -4.57 -10.81
C LEU A 439 -12.68 -3.56 -11.96
N ALA A 440 -13.08 -2.32 -11.63
CA ALA A 440 -13.36 -1.29 -12.63
C ALA A 440 -12.50 -0.03 -12.46
N THR A 441 -12.10 0.30 -11.23
CA THR A 441 -11.40 1.56 -10.91
C THR A 441 -10.06 1.32 -10.22
N ALA A 442 -9.15 2.29 -10.31
CA ALA A 442 -7.88 2.25 -9.55
C ALA A 442 -8.09 2.08 -8.03
N SER A 443 -9.23 2.55 -7.51
CA SER A 443 -9.60 2.32 -6.10
C SER A 443 -9.90 0.85 -5.84
N ASP A 444 -10.58 0.16 -6.76
CA ASP A 444 -10.90 -1.27 -6.61
C ASP A 444 -9.64 -2.12 -6.60
N TYR A 445 -8.70 -1.83 -7.50
CA TYR A 445 -7.39 -2.49 -7.52
C TYR A 445 -6.66 -2.31 -6.20
N ARG A 446 -6.62 -1.08 -5.66
CA ARG A 446 -5.97 -0.84 -4.36
C ARG A 446 -6.67 -1.57 -3.22
N THR A 447 -7.99 -1.69 -3.24
CA THR A 447 -8.74 -2.48 -2.24
C THR A 447 -8.40 -3.96 -2.34
N ALA A 448 -8.38 -4.52 -3.55
CA ALA A 448 -8.02 -5.92 -3.81
C ALA A 448 -6.56 -6.23 -3.44
N LEU A 449 -5.63 -5.35 -3.81
CA LEU A 449 -4.23 -5.44 -3.38
C LEU A 449 -4.11 -5.32 -1.84
N ALA A 450 -4.88 -4.42 -1.23
CA ALA A 450 -4.91 -4.25 0.21
C ALA A 450 -5.47 -5.48 0.96
N SER A 451 -6.42 -6.22 0.38
CA SER A 451 -6.85 -7.52 0.92
C SER A 451 -5.78 -8.60 0.70
N GLY A 452 -4.85 -8.39 -0.23
CA GLY A 452 -3.80 -9.34 -0.58
C GLY A 452 -4.26 -10.37 -1.60
N ALA A 453 -5.22 -10.01 -2.45
CA ALA A 453 -5.58 -10.81 -3.61
C ALA A 453 -4.38 -10.94 -4.58
N GLU A 454 -4.21 -12.14 -5.13
CA GLU A 454 -3.15 -12.48 -6.09
C GLU A 454 -3.66 -12.48 -7.54
N GLY A 455 -4.96 -12.66 -7.77
CA GLY A 455 -5.62 -12.48 -9.06
C GLY A 455 -6.58 -11.30 -9.07
N LEU A 456 -6.54 -10.51 -10.14
CA LEU A 456 -7.31 -9.28 -10.31
C LEU A 456 -8.07 -9.37 -11.63
N ILE A 457 -9.34 -9.76 -11.55
CA ILE A 457 -10.19 -9.97 -12.74
C ILE A 457 -10.90 -8.66 -13.07
N THR A 458 -10.80 -8.22 -14.33
CA THR A 458 -11.30 -6.91 -14.79
C THR A 458 -11.84 -6.98 -16.21
N ASP A 459 -12.88 -6.20 -16.50
CA ASP A 459 -13.34 -6.00 -17.88
C ASP A 459 -12.37 -5.13 -18.70
N LYS A 460 -11.52 -4.33 -18.04
CA LYS A 460 -10.64 -3.35 -18.67
C LYS A 460 -9.18 -3.55 -18.22
N PRO A 461 -8.47 -4.53 -18.78
CA PRO A 461 -7.05 -4.75 -18.47
C PRO A 461 -6.21 -3.50 -18.82
N GLY A 462 -5.07 -3.35 -18.14
CA GLY A 462 -4.11 -2.25 -18.34
C GLY A 462 -4.04 -1.24 -17.19
N LEU A 463 -5.02 -1.24 -16.27
CA LEU A 463 -4.99 -0.34 -15.10
C LEU A 463 -4.00 -0.79 -14.02
N LEU A 464 -3.67 -2.08 -13.94
CA LEU A 464 -2.75 -2.58 -12.91
C LEU A 464 -1.39 -1.86 -12.96
N ALA A 465 -0.85 -1.65 -14.15
CA ALA A 465 0.47 -1.02 -14.33
C ALA A 465 0.54 0.38 -13.70
N ASP A 466 -0.52 1.18 -13.87
CA ASP A 466 -0.66 2.52 -13.31
C ASP A 466 -0.80 2.48 -11.78
N VAL A 467 -1.56 1.52 -11.26
CA VAL A 467 -1.74 1.31 -9.82
C VAL A 467 -0.44 0.88 -9.13
N LEU A 468 0.36 0.04 -9.80
CA LEU A 468 1.66 -0.40 -9.29
C LEU A 468 2.76 0.65 -9.44
N ASN A 469 2.62 1.56 -10.41
CA ASN A 469 3.61 2.61 -10.70
C ASN A 469 3.02 4.02 -10.59
N PRO A 470 2.49 4.43 -9.42
CA PRO A 470 1.92 5.75 -9.28
C PRO A 470 3.00 6.83 -9.52
N PRO A 471 2.69 7.91 -10.25
CA PRO A 471 3.64 8.98 -10.54
C PRO A 471 4.20 9.60 -9.25
N ALA A 472 5.44 10.06 -9.32
CA ALA A 472 6.06 10.72 -8.18
C ALA A 472 5.30 12.01 -7.83
N PRO A 473 4.88 12.21 -6.58
CA PRO A 473 4.19 13.42 -6.17
C PRO A 473 5.12 14.63 -6.28
N THR A 474 4.62 15.74 -6.82
CA THR A 474 5.32 17.03 -6.78
C THR A 474 5.43 17.48 -5.32
N SER A 475 6.61 18.02 -4.96
CA SER A 475 7.03 18.33 -3.57
C SER A 475 6.10 19.28 -2.82
#